data_AF-A0A7C6JB37-F1
#
_entry.id   AF-A0A7C6JB37-F1
#
_cell.length_a   1.000
_cell.length_b   1.000
_cell.length_c   1.000
_cell.angle_alpha   90.00
_cell.angle_beta   90.00
_cell.angle_gamma   90.00
#
_symmetry.space_group_name_H-M   'P 1'
#
loop_
_entity.id
_entity.type
_entity.pdbx_description
1 polymer ?
#
loop_
_entity_poly.entity_id
_entity_poly.type
_entity_poly.pdbx_seq_one_letter_code
_entity_poly.pdbx_strand_id
1 'polypeptide(L)'
;MRKNITALILVLLMTFVLAGCGKQGAQQEKDTPGYKIGVVTPTLSTSEDEFRAADMMAKKYPEIVKHITLPENFSTEIETGLSQITSLADDPQMKAIIVISGQAGLLPALQKVEESRPDIITITAPIWDDPVLMSKYVDINLDTDWVKRGEAIARKAHSMGAKTIIHYSFPTHLAKEVIAQRKDMMQKTSEQLGMEWVEVVTPDPQTGSGTGPMLQFLREDIPRQISKYGTETNIFGTNCPMYDVIIDEALKLKFMVAEQCCPTPTQAYPTVMGLEISEEDAWDFEKINEMIRTHAAEAQMTNRLGGWPMPATVFVPQYAVELAKKLIDDPSFDYNNLQQLNQFAKDISGYTVTFDNFKPAEDSPALENYYVMIMDSILY
;
A
#
# COMPACT_ATOMS: atom_id res chain seq x y z
N MET A 1 -27.74 12.53 78.39
CA MET A 1 -27.92 12.46 76.92
C MET A 1 -26.83 13.18 76.12
N ARG A 2 -26.27 14.33 76.55
CA ARG A 2 -25.20 15.02 75.79
C ARG A 2 -23.85 14.29 75.72
N LYS A 3 -23.40 13.56 76.75
CA LYS A 3 -22.11 12.83 76.74
C LYS A 3 -22.08 11.59 75.84
N ASN A 4 -23.23 10.93 75.64
CA ASN A 4 -23.32 9.73 74.80
C ASN A 4 -23.42 10.06 73.30
N ILE A 5 -23.85 11.28 72.97
CA ILE A 5 -23.89 11.79 71.58
C ILE A 5 -22.48 12.23 71.14
N THR A 6 -21.68 12.81 72.04
CA THR A 6 -20.29 13.20 71.73
C THR A 6 -19.38 12.00 71.47
N ALA A 7 -19.57 10.91 72.21
CA ALA A 7 -18.82 9.66 71.98
C ALA A 7 -19.21 8.98 70.65
N LEU A 8 -20.48 9.04 70.25
CA LEU A 8 -20.94 8.48 68.97
C LEU A 8 -20.42 9.27 67.76
N ILE A 9 -20.31 10.60 67.88
CA ILE A 9 -19.78 11.48 66.83
C ILE A 9 -18.26 11.31 66.68
N LEU A 10 -17.52 11.06 67.77
CA LEU A 10 -16.08 10.82 67.71
C LEU A 10 -15.74 9.47 67.05
N VAL A 11 -16.55 8.44 67.30
CA VAL A 11 -16.38 7.11 66.67
C VAL A 11 -16.75 7.15 65.18
N LEU A 12 -17.78 7.92 64.80
CA LEU A 12 -18.13 8.13 63.39
C LEU A 12 -17.07 8.93 62.63
N LEU A 13 -16.41 9.91 63.27
CA LEU A 13 -15.30 10.67 62.65
C LEU A 13 -14.03 9.83 62.49
N MET A 14 -13.74 8.89 63.40
CA MET A 14 -12.57 8.00 63.25
C MET A 14 -12.74 6.94 62.17
N THR A 15 -13.97 6.56 61.81
CA THR A 15 -14.23 5.64 60.67
C THR A 15 -14.12 6.31 59.30
N PHE A 16 -14.18 7.64 59.21
CA PHE A 16 -13.99 8.37 57.94
C PHE A 16 -12.51 8.69 57.62
N VAL A 17 -11.61 8.64 58.60
CA VAL A 17 -10.18 8.92 58.38
C VAL A 17 -9.41 7.70 57.86
N LEU A 18 -9.94 6.48 58.02
CA LEU A 18 -9.36 5.24 57.46
C LEU A 18 -9.92 4.85 56.08
N ALA A 19 -10.95 5.54 55.58
CA ALA A 19 -11.49 5.34 54.23
C ALA A 19 -11.04 6.43 53.22
N GLY A 20 -10.24 7.42 53.67
CA GLY A 20 -9.83 8.59 52.88
C GLY A 20 -8.42 8.52 52.26
N CYS A 21 -7.59 7.52 52.61
CA CYS A 21 -6.23 7.34 52.08
C CYS A 21 -6.13 6.12 51.16
N GLY A 22 -7.04 6.00 50.19
CA GLY A 22 -7.09 4.88 49.24
C GLY A 22 -7.48 5.26 47.81
N LYS A 23 -7.41 6.53 47.46
CA LYS A 23 -7.54 7.04 46.08
C LYS A 23 -6.48 8.10 45.83
N GLN A 24 -5.22 7.70 45.98
CA GLN A 24 -4.19 8.25 45.11
C GLN A 24 -4.64 7.82 43.71
N GLY A 25 -5.03 8.79 42.89
CA GLY A 25 -5.27 8.53 41.48
C GLY A 25 -4.05 7.77 40.98
N ALA A 26 -4.26 6.51 40.61
CA ALA A 26 -3.37 5.86 39.68
C ALA A 26 -3.47 6.74 38.43
N GLN A 27 -2.55 7.70 38.34
CA GLN A 27 -1.97 8.04 37.06
C GLN A 27 -1.66 6.68 36.47
N GLN A 28 -2.44 6.26 35.47
CA GLN A 28 -1.98 5.21 34.59
C GLN A 28 -0.62 5.70 34.13
N GLU A 29 0.44 5.13 34.71
CA GLU A 29 1.68 5.00 33.97
C GLU A 29 1.22 4.48 32.62
N LYS A 30 1.43 5.28 31.57
CA LYS A 30 1.38 4.73 30.23
C LYS A 30 2.34 3.57 30.29
N ASP A 31 1.80 2.36 30.27
CA ASP A 31 2.56 1.14 30.19
C ASP A 31 3.32 1.27 28.87
N THR A 32 4.54 1.80 28.92
CA THR A 32 5.37 1.95 27.74
C THR A 32 5.56 0.54 27.21
N PRO A 33 5.12 0.24 25.98
CA PRO A 33 5.24 -1.12 25.47
C PRO A 33 6.69 -1.57 25.57
N GLY A 34 6.93 -2.72 26.20
CA GLY A 34 8.28 -3.20 26.49
C GLY A 34 9.08 -3.66 25.27
N TYR A 35 8.64 -3.33 24.05
CA TYR A 35 9.18 -3.83 22.79
C TYR A 35 9.31 -2.73 21.73
N LYS A 36 10.12 -3.01 20.70
CA LYS A 36 10.32 -2.15 19.52
C LYS A 36 10.12 -2.90 18.21
N ILE A 37 9.76 -2.14 17.18
CA ILE A 37 9.64 -2.54 15.78
C ILE A 37 10.59 -1.67 14.97
N GLY A 38 11.57 -2.29 14.33
CA GLY A 38 12.46 -1.62 13.39
C GLY A 38 11.79 -1.51 12.03
N VAL A 39 11.75 -0.31 11.46
CA VAL A 39 11.18 -0.07 10.12
C VAL A 39 12.27 0.52 9.26
N VAL A 40 12.54 -0.12 8.12
CA VAL A 40 13.64 0.24 7.22
C VAL A 40 13.07 0.67 5.88
N THR A 41 13.45 1.88 5.44
CA THR A 41 13.04 2.42 4.12
C THR A 41 14.23 2.96 3.34
N PRO A 42 14.10 3.25 2.03
CA PRO A 42 14.97 4.20 1.36
C PRO A 42 14.85 5.58 2.01
N THR A 43 15.76 6.48 1.65
CA THR A 43 15.68 7.88 2.04
C THR A 43 14.49 8.56 1.36
N LEU A 44 14.04 9.69 1.92
CA LEU A 44 12.94 10.50 1.38
C LEU A 44 13.15 10.86 -0.11
N SER A 45 14.39 11.16 -0.50
CA SER A 45 14.76 11.49 -1.89
C SER A 45 14.75 10.30 -2.84
N THR A 46 14.96 9.09 -2.31
CA THR A 46 14.92 7.85 -3.11
C THR A 46 13.49 7.37 -3.28
N SER A 47 12.69 7.42 -2.22
CA SER A 47 11.30 6.96 -2.21
C SER A 47 10.49 7.73 -1.16
N GLU A 48 9.75 8.74 -1.63
CA GLU A 48 8.97 9.61 -0.75
C GLU A 48 7.84 8.84 -0.05
N ASP A 49 7.11 8.00 -0.79
CA ASP A 49 5.95 7.28 -0.28
C ASP A 49 6.31 6.34 0.86
N GLU A 50 7.32 5.50 0.65
CA GLU A 50 7.78 4.51 1.62
C GLU A 50 8.34 5.19 2.87
N PHE A 51 9.17 6.22 2.69
CA PHE A 51 9.74 6.98 3.80
C PHE A 51 8.64 7.63 4.64
N ARG A 52 7.69 8.31 4.00
CA ARG A 52 6.61 9.00 4.72
C ARG A 52 5.63 8.03 5.36
N ALA A 53 5.34 6.89 4.73
CA ALA A 53 4.55 5.83 5.35
C ALA A 53 5.20 5.35 6.66
N ALA A 54 6.51 5.11 6.67
CA ALA A 54 7.25 4.74 7.87
C ALA A 54 7.32 5.88 8.92
N ASP A 55 7.56 7.13 8.49
CA ASP A 55 7.59 8.29 9.38
C ASP A 55 6.23 8.56 10.05
N MET A 56 5.12 8.37 9.33
CA MET A 56 3.77 8.41 9.91
C MET A 56 3.60 7.36 11.02
N MET A 57 4.09 6.14 10.80
CA MET A 57 4.01 5.08 11.81
C MET A 57 4.94 5.34 13.01
N ALA A 58 6.12 5.91 12.78
CA ALA A 58 7.01 6.37 13.84
C ALA A 58 6.36 7.48 14.69
N LYS A 59 5.69 8.44 14.07
CA LYS A 59 4.93 9.49 14.76
C LYS A 59 3.72 8.95 15.52
N LYS A 60 3.02 7.96 14.95
CA LYS A 60 1.87 7.29 15.59
C LYS A 60 2.31 6.48 16.80
N TYR A 61 3.48 5.84 16.74
CA TYR A 61 4.00 4.93 17.76
C TYR A 61 5.44 5.25 18.18
N PRO A 62 5.73 6.42 18.78
CA PRO A 62 7.10 6.93 18.96
C PRO A 62 7.99 6.09 19.89
N GLU A 63 7.39 5.36 20.83
CA GLU A 63 8.13 4.48 21.75
C GLU A 63 8.29 3.05 21.21
N ILE A 64 7.54 2.68 20.16
CA ILE A 64 7.51 1.33 19.59
C ILE A 64 8.29 1.29 18.27
N VAL A 65 8.03 2.24 17.37
CA VAL A 65 8.55 2.20 16.00
C VAL A 65 9.87 2.97 15.91
N LYS A 66 10.93 2.26 15.56
CA LYS A 66 12.25 2.81 15.24
C LYS A 66 12.43 2.82 13.72
N HIS A 67 12.21 3.97 13.10
CA HIS A 67 12.45 4.18 11.67
C HIS A 67 13.93 4.45 11.41
N ILE A 68 14.53 3.69 10.49
CA ILE A 68 15.86 3.92 9.94
C ILE A 68 15.81 3.92 8.41
N THR A 69 16.80 4.56 7.78
CA THR A 69 16.91 4.58 6.32
C THR A 69 18.12 3.79 5.83
N LEU A 70 17.97 3.15 4.67
CA LEU A 70 19.07 2.66 3.85
C LEU A 70 19.96 3.82 3.38
N PRO A 71 21.18 3.54 2.89
CA PRO A 71 22.02 4.56 2.28
C PRO A 71 21.37 5.10 1.01
N GLU A 72 21.62 6.39 0.72
CA GLU A 72 21.11 7.06 -0.48
C GLU A 72 21.47 6.29 -1.76
N ASN A 73 22.73 5.86 -1.87
CA ASN A 73 23.22 5.08 -3.01
C ASN A 73 23.31 3.59 -2.66
N PHE A 74 22.19 3.01 -2.22
CA PHE A 74 22.13 1.61 -1.78
C PHE A 74 22.81 0.64 -2.75
N SER A 75 22.62 0.80 -4.05
CA SER A 75 23.24 -0.05 -5.09
C SER A 75 24.78 -0.12 -5.02
N THR A 76 25.43 0.93 -4.51
CA THR A 76 26.89 0.99 -4.31
C THR A 76 27.31 0.77 -2.86
N GLU A 77 26.37 0.83 -1.93
CA GLU A 77 26.59 0.78 -0.48
C GLU A 77 25.82 -0.37 0.17
N ILE A 78 25.64 -1.48 -0.55
CA ILE A 78 24.83 -2.62 -0.13
C ILE A 78 25.27 -3.14 1.24
N GLU A 79 26.56 -3.32 1.48
CA GLU A 79 27.10 -3.78 2.76
C GLU A 79 26.73 -2.85 3.92
N THR A 80 26.71 -1.54 3.70
CA THR A 80 26.27 -0.56 4.70
C THR A 80 24.78 -0.73 4.99
N GLY A 81 23.95 -0.87 3.95
CA GLY A 81 22.50 -1.11 4.11
C GLY A 81 22.19 -2.41 4.85
N LEU A 82 22.88 -3.50 4.50
CA LEU A 82 22.75 -4.79 5.20
C LEU A 82 23.17 -4.67 6.68
N SER A 83 24.26 -3.97 6.96
CA SER A 83 24.71 -3.70 8.32
C SER A 83 23.69 -2.91 9.13
N GLN A 84 23.10 -1.86 8.55
CA GLN A 84 22.06 -1.06 9.20
C GLN A 84 20.85 -1.91 9.60
N ILE A 85 20.36 -2.79 8.71
CA ILE A 85 19.26 -3.70 9.02
C ILE A 85 19.65 -4.65 10.16
N THR A 86 20.80 -5.32 10.04
CA THR A 86 21.20 -6.32 11.04
C THR A 86 21.48 -5.72 12.42
N SER A 87 21.95 -4.46 12.49
CA SER A 87 22.18 -3.76 13.76
C SER A 87 20.91 -3.51 14.58
N LEU A 88 19.72 -3.57 13.96
CA LEU A 88 18.46 -3.48 14.70
C LEU A 88 18.29 -4.65 15.68
N ALA A 89 18.85 -5.82 15.35
CA ALA A 89 18.79 -7.02 16.17
C ALA A 89 19.66 -6.93 17.44
N ASP A 90 20.57 -5.95 17.54
CA ASP A 90 21.37 -5.70 18.74
C ASP A 90 20.54 -5.10 19.88
N ASP A 91 19.38 -4.50 19.59
CA ASP A 91 18.47 -3.99 20.61
C ASP A 91 17.69 -5.17 21.27
N PRO A 92 17.84 -5.41 22.58
CA PRO A 92 17.17 -6.51 23.26
C PRO A 92 15.64 -6.35 23.30
N GLN A 93 15.12 -5.14 23.09
CA GLN A 93 13.69 -4.87 23.01
C GLN A 93 13.14 -5.06 21.59
N MET A 94 13.99 -5.26 20.58
CA MET A 94 13.53 -5.48 19.20
C MET A 94 12.73 -6.78 19.12
N LYS A 95 11.52 -6.68 18.56
CA LYS A 95 10.60 -7.81 18.37
C LYS A 95 10.08 -7.97 16.95
N ALA A 96 10.23 -6.95 16.11
CA ALA A 96 10.03 -7.10 14.68
C ALA A 96 10.97 -6.19 13.89
N ILE A 97 11.34 -6.62 12.68
CA ILE A 97 12.06 -5.82 11.69
C ILE A 97 11.29 -5.89 10.37
N ILE A 98 10.94 -4.72 9.84
CA ILE A 98 10.17 -4.54 8.62
C ILE A 98 11.03 -3.82 7.59
N VAL A 99 11.18 -4.39 6.40
CA VAL A 99 11.90 -3.78 5.29
C VAL A 99 10.95 -3.42 4.16
N ILE A 100 10.90 -2.14 3.82
CA ILE A 100 10.05 -1.54 2.79
C ILE A 100 10.99 -0.83 1.83
N SER A 101 11.22 -1.32 0.61
CA SER A 101 12.25 -0.70 -0.23
C SER A 101 12.02 -0.77 -1.74
N GLY A 102 11.10 -1.61 -2.22
CA GLY A 102 10.90 -1.80 -3.66
C GLY A 102 12.20 -2.14 -4.43
N GLN A 103 13.21 -2.62 -3.72
CA GLN A 103 14.55 -2.93 -4.21
C GLN A 103 14.91 -4.38 -3.85
N ALA A 104 15.84 -4.96 -4.60
CA ALA A 104 16.40 -6.28 -4.35
C ALA A 104 17.77 -6.18 -3.67
N GLY A 105 18.25 -7.29 -3.09
CA GLY A 105 19.56 -7.39 -2.45
C GLY A 105 19.54 -7.18 -0.93
N LEU A 106 18.37 -7.23 -0.29
CA LEU A 106 18.18 -6.96 1.14
C LEU A 106 17.96 -8.25 1.95
N LEU A 107 17.53 -9.33 1.30
CA LEU A 107 17.30 -10.63 1.92
C LEU A 107 18.46 -11.16 2.79
N PRO A 108 19.75 -11.02 2.42
CA PRO A 108 20.85 -11.51 3.26
C PRO A 108 20.86 -10.92 4.68
N ALA A 109 20.39 -9.68 4.86
CA ALA A 109 20.29 -9.08 6.18
C ALA A 109 19.19 -9.72 7.03
N LEU A 110 18.02 -9.97 6.45
CA LEU A 110 16.91 -10.63 7.13
C LEU A 110 17.25 -12.07 7.50
N GLN A 111 17.91 -12.81 6.61
CA GLN A 111 18.42 -14.14 6.92
C GLN A 111 19.36 -14.12 8.14
N LYS A 112 20.28 -13.16 8.21
CA LYS A 112 21.21 -13.03 9.34
C LYS A 112 20.49 -12.64 10.64
N VAL A 113 19.45 -11.80 10.56
CA VAL A 113 18.59 -11.50 11.73
C VAL A 113 17.95 -12.78 12.22
N GLU A 114 17.32 -13.56 11.34
CA GLU A 114 16.65 -14.82 11.69
C GLU A 114 17.61 -15.84 12.33
N GLU A 115 18.81 -16.00 11.76
CA GLU A 115 19.83 -16.91 12.30
C GLU A 115 20.35 -16.51 13.69
N SER A 116 20.38 -15.21 14.01
CA SER A 116 20.96 -14.68 15.25
C SER A 116 19.94 -14.36 16.34
N ARG A 117 18.74 -13.99 15.93
CA ARG A 117 17.61 -13.54 16.75
C ARG A 117 16.30 -14.07 16.17
N PRO A 118 16.06 -15.40 16.21
CA PRO A 118 14.82 -16.02 15.69
C PRO A 118 13.57 -15.63 16.50
N ASP A 119 13.71 -14.82 17.56
CA ASP A 119 12.59 -14.23 18.30
C ASP A 119 12.11 -12.89 17.70
N ILE A 120 12.78 -12.37 16.67
CA ILE A 120 12.40 -11.14 15.95
C ILE A 120 11.59 -11.52 14.72
N ILE A 121 10.33 -11.06 14.65
CA ILE A 121 9.48 -11.25 13.47
C ILE A 121 10.03 -10.42 12.30
N THR A 122 10.29 -11.05 11.17
CA THR A 122 10.77 -10.40 9.95
C THR A 122 9.64 -10.21 8.94
N ILE A 123 9.45 -8.98 8.46
CA ILE A 123 8.41 -8.65 7.46
C ILE A 123 9.02 -7.89 6.28
N THR A 124 8.61 -8.21 5.05
CA THR A 124 8.89 -7.39 3.86
C THR A 124 7.62 -6.75 3.32
N ALA A 125 7.70 -5.50 2.84
CA ALA A 125 6.51 -4.71 2.54
C ALA A 125 6.62 -3.63 1.43
N PRO A 126 7.07 -3.93 0.19
CA PRO A 126 7.77 -5.12 -0.28
C PRO A 126 9.30 -4.88 -0.42
N ILE A 127 10.02 -5.97 -0.66
CA ILE A 127 11.32 -6.00 -1.34
C ILE A 127 11.20 -6.94 -2.55
N TRP A 128 12.13 -6.88 -3.50
CA TRP A 128 12.05 -7.66 -4.76
C TRP A 128 13.24 -8.61 -4.94
N ASP A 129 13.66 -9.25 -3.85
CA ASP A 129 14.52 -10.43 -3.89
C ASP A 129 13.76 -11.66 -4.46
N ASP A 130 14.44 -12.79 -4.65
CA ASP A 130 13.81 -14.01 -5.16
C ASP A 130 12.67 -14.47 -4.21
N PRO A 131 11.43 -14.63 -4.71
CA PRO A 131 10.27 -14.87 -3.84
C PRO A 131 10.33 -16.22 -3.11
N VAL A 132 10.96 -17.25 -3.70
CA VAL A 132 11.11 -18.56 -3.05
C VAL A 132 12.12 -18.47 -1.90
N LEU A 133 13.21 -17.73 -2.10
CA LEU A 133 14.18 -17.48 -1.03
C LEU A 133 13.61 -16.56 0.05
N MET A 134 12.83 -15.54 -0.32
CA MET A 134 12.14 -14.68 0.64
C MET A 134 11.17 -15.48 1.52
N SER A 135 10.33 -16.33 0.91
CA SER A 135 9.41 -17.22 1.65
C SER A 135 10.15 -18.19 2.58
N LYS A 136 11.40 -18.55 2.28
CA LYS A 136 12.20 -19.43 3.13
C LYS A 136 12.81 -18.73 4.35
N TYR A 137 13.21 -17.46 4.24
CA TYR A 137 14.04 -16.78 5.24
C TYR A 137 13.38 -15.55 5.91
N VAL A 138 12.14 -15.23 5.54
CA VAL A 138 11.37 -14.11 6.11
C VAL A 138 10.04 -14.65 6.62
N ASP A 139 9.61 -14.25 7.81
CA ASP A 139 8.38 -14.75 8.41
C ASP A 139 7.13 -14.36 7.62
N ILE A 140 7.06 -13.12 7.13
CA ILE A 140 5.89 -12.60 6.40
C ILE A 140 6.37 -11.72 5.24
N ASN A 141 5.90 -12.02 4.03
CA ASN A 141 6.17 -11.18 2.85
C ASN A 141 4.86 -10.58 2.35
N LEU A 142 4.84 -9.27 2.12
CA LEU A 142 3.67 -8.53 1.67
C LEU A 142 3.99 -7.79 0.38
N ASP A 143 3.19 -8.01 -0.67
CA ASP A 143 3.28 -7.28 -1.93
C ASP A 143 1.87 -7.06 -2.52
N THR A 144 1.81 -6.39 -3.66
CA THR A 144 0.64 -6.26 -4.51
C THR A 144 0.60 -7.38 -5.54
N ASP A 145 -0.59 -7.93 -5.81
CA ASP A 145 -0.75 -8.93 -6.87
C ASP A 145 -0.78 -8.27 -8.26
N TRP A 146 0.41 -7.94 -8.78
CA TRP A 146 0.55 -7.23 -10.05
C TRP A 146 -0.03 -7.98 -11.24
N VAL A 147 -0.08 -9.31 -11.22
CA VAL A 147 -0.62 -10.13 -12.30
C VAL A 147 -2.14 -10.21 -12.21
N LYS A 148 -2.69 -10.53 -11.04
CA LYS A 148 -4.15 -10.60 -10.81
C LYS A 148 -4.83 -9.25 -10.96
N ARG A 149 -4.09 -8.14 -10.82
CA ARG A 149 -4.59 -6.81 -11.23
C ARG A 149 -5.07 -6.79 -12.68
N GLY A 150 -4.48 -7.56 -13.60
CA GLY A 150 -4.97 -7.68 -14.97
C GLY A 150 -6.43 -8.15 -15.03
N GLU A 151 -6.77 -9.17 -14.23
CA GLU A 151 -8.14 -9.66 -14.08
C GLU A 151 -9.03 -8.62 -13.38
N ALA A 152 -8.56 -8.06 -12.26
CA ALA A 152 -9.33 -7.11 -11.45
C ALA A 152 -9.72 -5.85 -12.27
N ILE A 153 -8.79 -5.29 -13.04
CA ILE A 153 -9.02 -4.14 -13.91
C ILE A 153 -10.04 -4.46 -14.99
N ALA A 154 -9.92 -5.61 -15.67
CA ALA A 154 -10.88 -6.01 -16.71
C ALA A 154 -12.29 -6.20 -16.12
N ARG A 155 -12.41 -6.85 -14.96
CA ARG A 155 -13.70 -7.01 -14.26
C ARG A 155 -14.29 -5.67 -13.84
N LYS A 156 -13.47 -4.75 -13.32
CA LYS A 156 -13.90 -3.40 -12.94
C LYS A 156 -14.38 -2.63 -14.17
N ALA A 157 -13.61 -2.59 -15.25
CA ALA A 157 -14.00 -1.95 -16.50
C ALA A 157 -15.33 -2.51 -17.05
N HIS A 158 -15.50 -3.83 -17.06
CA HIS A 158 -16.77 -4.46 -17.45
C HIS A 158 -17.93 -4.03 -16.54
N SER A 159 -17.72 -3.97 -15.21
CA SER A 159 -18.75 -3.51 -14.27
C SER A 159 -19.15 -2.04 -14.45
N MET A 160 -18.24 -1.22 -14.99
CA MET A 160 -18.50 0.17 -15.38
C MET A 160 -19.25 0.28 -16.72
N GLY A 161 -19.40 -0.83 -17.45
CA GLY A 161 -20.10 -0.89 -18.74
C GLY A 161 -19.18 -0.92 -19.96
N ALA A 162 -17.88 -1.15 -19.81
CA ALA A 162 -16.97 -1.26 -20.95
C ALA A 162 -17.36 -2.38 -21.92
N LYS A 163 -17.29 -2.06 -23.22
CA LYS A 163 -17.40 -2.98 -24.36
C LYS A 163 -16.05 -3.22 -25.01
N THR A 164 -15.11 -2.29 -24.85
CA THR A 164 -13.76 -2.38 -25.39
C THR A 164 -12.76 -2.03 -24.30
N ILE A 165 -11.65 -2.77 -24.21
CA ILE A 165 -10.45 -2.36 -23.46
C ILE A 165 -9.32 -2.09 -24.44
N ILE A 166 -8.74 -0.89 -24.34
CA ILE A 166 -7.55 -0.52 -25.10
C ILE A 166 -6.36 -0.47 -24.16
N HIS A 167 -5.36 -1.27 -24.47
CA HIS A 167 -4.14 -1.42 -23.70
C HIS A 167 -2.97 -0.74 -24.42
N TYR A 168 -2.49 0.37 -23.86
CA TYR A 168 -1.32 1.10 -24.35
C TYR A 168 -0.05 0.69 -23.60
N SER A 169 0.97 0.29 -24.34
CA SER A 169 2.29 -0.06 -23.78
C SER A 169 3.41 0.15 -24.80
N PHE A 170 4.66 -0.07 -24.39
CA PHE A 170 5.84 0.04 -25.25
C PHE A 170 6.76 -1.19 -25.10
N PRO A 171 7.64 -1.47 -26.08
CA PRO A 171 8.42 -2.71 -26.14
C PRO A 171 9.25 -3.00 -24.88
N THR A 172 10.00 -2.04 -24.35
CA THR A 172 10.81 -2.26 -23.14
C THR A 172 9.95 -2.52 -21.90
N HIS A 173 8.72 -2.03 -21.85
CA HIS A 173 7.82 -2.35 -20.74
C HIS A 173 7.26 -3.76 -20.85
N LEU A 174 6.84 -4.15 -22.06
CA LEU A 174 6.29 -5.47 -22.35
C LEU A 174 7.35 -6.58 -22.26
N ALA A 175 8.64 -6.24 -22.31
CA ALA A 175 9.73 -7.16 -22.05
C ALA A 175 9.83 -7.58 -20.57
N LYS A 176 9.19 -6.85 -19.64
CA LYS A 176 9.12 -7.25 -18.23
C LYS A 176 8.08 -8.33 -18.06
N GLU A 177 8.48 -9.47 -17.50
CA GLU A 177 7.63 -10.65 -17.34
C GLU A 177 6.31 -10.34 -16.61
N VAL A 178 6.36 -9.66 -15.46
CA VAL A 178 5.15 -9.30 -14.70
C VAL A 178 4.17 -8.43 -15.49
N ILE A 179 4.68 -7.55 -16.36
CA ILE A 179 3.85 -6.67 -17.19
C ILE A 179 3.23 -7.46 -18.34
N ALA A 180 3.98 -8.37 -18.96
CA ALA A 180 3.46 -9.29 -19.97
C ALA A 180 2.37 -10.19 -19.40
N GLN A 181 2.61 -10.82 -18.25
CA GLN A 181 1.61 -11.67 -17.57
C GLN A 181 0.35 -10.89 -17.18
N ARG A 182 0.49 -9.65 -16.66
CA ARG A 182 -0.66 -8.79 -16.37
C ARG A 182 -1.47 -8.47 -17.62
N LYS A 183 -0.81 -8.17 -18.75
CA LYS A 183 -1.47 -7.93 -20.04
C LYS A 183 -2.25 -9.16 -20.48
N ASP A 184 -1.62 -10.33 -20.48
CA ASP A 184 -2.24 -11.58 -20.92
C ASP A 184 -3.44 -11.95 -20.03
N MET A 185 -3.33 -11.75 -18.70
CA MET A 185 -4.44 -11.94 -17.77
C MET A 185 -5.60 -10.96 -18.05
N MET A 186 -5.29 -9.69 -18.33
CA MET A 186 -6.29 -8.68 -18.67
C MET A 186 -6.99 -8.99 -19.99
N GLN A 187 -6.24 -9.41 -21.01
CA GLN A 187 -6.77 -9.84 -22.29
C GLN A 187 -7.72 -11.04 -22.13
N LYS A 188 -7.23 -12.12 -21.51
CA LYS A 188 -8.01 -13.34 -21.25
C LYS A 188 -9.32 -13.02 -20.52
N THR A 189 -9.25 -12.18 -19.48
CA THR A 189 -10.44 -11.79 -18.71
C THR A 189 -11.40 -10.93 -19.54
N SER A 190 -10.88 -10.03 -20.37
CA SER A 190 -11.69 -9.19 -21.25
C SER A 190 -12.48 -10.04 -22.25
N GLU A 191 -11.82 -11.00 -22.89
CA GLU A 191 -12.43 -11.93 -23.85
C GLU A 191 -13.49 -12.81 -23.17
N GLN A 192 -13.22 -13.32 -21.97
CA GLN A 192 -14.19 -14.09 -21.18
C GLN A 192 -15.45 -13.29 -20.81
N LEU A 193 -15.31 -11.98 -20.61
CA LEU A 193 -16.41 -11.06 -20.32
C LEU A 193 -17.08 -10.53 -21.59
N GLY A 194 -16.62 -10.94 -22.78
CA GLY A 194 -17.19 -10.52 -24.07
C GLY A 194 -16.85 -9.08 -24.45
N MET A 195 -15.77 -8.50 -23.91
CA MET A 195 -15.25 -7.20 -24.32
C MET A 195 -14.24 -7.35 -25.47
N GLU A 196 -14.22 -6.39 -26.39
CA GLU A 196 -13.20 -6.29 -27.42
C GLU A 196 -11.86 -5.85 -26.82
N TRP A 197 -10.80 -6.59 -27.14
CA TRP A 197 -9.44 -6.28 -26.69
C TRP A 197 -8.64 -5.61 -27.82
N VAL A 198 -8.01 -4.48 -27.52
CA VAL A 198 -7.20 -3.72 -28.47
C VAL A 198 -5.84 -3.41 -27.87
N GLU A 199 -4.78 -3.93 -28.47
CA GLU A 199 -3.41 -3.57 -28.08
C GLU A 199 -2.88 -2.46 -28.97
N VAL A 200 -2.27 -1.44 -28.35
CA VAL A 200 -1.59 -0.37 -29.05
C VAL A 200 -0.18 -0.19 -28.49
N VAL A 201 0.80 -0.27 -29.39
CA VAL A 201 2.21 -0.05 -29.05
C VAL A 201 2.56 1.42 -29.27
N THR A 202 2.96 2.11 -28.21
CA THR A 202 3.40 3.50 -28.23
C THR A 202 4.90 3.60 -28.53
N PRO A 203 5.41 4.79 -28.92
CA PRO A 203 6.84 5.07 -28.87
C PRO A 203 7.44 4.72 -27.50
N ASP A 204 8.65 4.18 -27.51
CA ASP A 204 9.33 3.72 -26.30
C ASP A 204 10.10 4.87 -25.63
N PRO A 205 9.77 5.26 -24.38
CA PRO A 205 10.44 6.36 -23.72
C PRO A 205 11.88 6.02 -23.29
N GLN A 206 12.26 4.74 -23.24
CA GLN A 206 13.58 4.28 -22.82
C GLN A 206 14.60 4.27 -23.97
N THR A 207 14.18 4.43 -25.22
CA THR A 207 15.09 4.40 -26.39
C THR A 207 15.72 5.75 -26.73
N GLY A 208 15.67 6.73 -25.81
CA GLY A 208 16.50 7.94 -25.86
C GLY A 208 15.79 9.28 -26.14
N SER A 209 14.50 9.28 -26.46
CA SER A 209 13.73 10.52 -26.69
C SER A 209 12.84 10.94 -25.50
N GLY A 210 12.94 10.24 -24.38
CA GLY A 210 12.11 10.48 -23.20
C GLY A 210 10.62 10.25 -23.47
N THR A 211 9.76 10.79 -22.62
CA THR A 211 8.31 10.57 -22.67
C THR A 211 7.60 11.35 -23.77
N GLY A 212 8.19 12.44 -24.29
CA GLY A 212 7.53 13.37 -25.21
C GLY A 212 6.85 12.72 -26.43
N PRO A 213 7.56 11.90 -27.24
CA PRO A 213 6.95 11.22 -28.38
C PRO A 213 5.81 10.27 -28.00
N MET A 214 5.92 9.58 -26.87
CA MET A 214 4.88 8.69 -26.36
C MET A 214 3.62 9.48 -25.98
N LEU A 215 3.79 10.61 -25.29
CA LEU A 215 2.67 11.47 -24.89
C LEU A 215 1.98 12.10 -26.11
N GLN A 216 2.76 12.56 -27.10
CA GLN A 216 2.20 13.09 -28.35
C GLN A 216 1.41 12.01 -29.12
N PHE A 217 1.95 10.79 -29.20
CA PHE A 217 1.24 9.68 -29.82
C PHE A 217 -0.11 9.41 -29.14
N LEU A 218 -0.16 9.39 -27.81
CA LEU A 218 -1.41 9.21 -27.06
C LEU A 218 -2.42 10.33 -27.36
N ARG A 219 -1.98 11.59 -27.46
CA ARG A 219 -2.85 12.74 -27.82
C ARG A 219 -3.49 12.59 -29.20
N GLU A 220 -2.80 11.94 -30.13
CA GLU A 220 -3.30 11.71 -31.49
C GLU A 220 -4.16 10.44 -31.60
N ASP A 221 -3.75 9.36 -30.93
CA ASP A 221 -4.38 8.06 -31.08
C ASP A 221 -5.65 7.91 -30.25
N ILE A 222 -5.68 8.41 -29.01
CA ILE A 222 -6.86 8.27 -28.13
C ILE A 222 -8.14 8.83 -28.80
N PRO A 223 -8.17 10.06 -29.35
CA PRO A 223 -9.36 10.56 -30.06
C PRO A 223 -9.79 9.67 -31.24
N ARG A 224 -8.83 9.10 -31.97
CA ARG A 224 -9.12 8.18 -33.08
C ARG A 224 -9.72 6.87 -32.58
N GLN A 225 -9.19 6.30 -31.50
CA GLN A 225 -9.74 5.08 -30.93
C GLN A 225 -11.14 5.29 -30.37
N ILE A 226 -11.37 6.39 -29.65
CA ILE A 226 -12.71 6.70 -29.13
C ILE A 226 -13.70 7.00 -30.24
N SER A 227 -13.26 7.63 -31.35
CA SER A 227 -14.11 7.77 -32.54
C SER A 227 -14.47 6.42 -33.18
N LYS A 228 -13.62 5.39 -33.03
CA LYS A 228 -13.84 4.06 -33.62
C LYS A 228 -14.71 3.16 -32.74
N TYR A 229 -14.41 3.10 -31.44
CA TYR A 229 -15.02 2.16 -30.50
C TYR A 229 -16.08 2.79 -29.59
N GLY A 230 -16.18 4.13 -29.56
CA GLY A 230 -17.13 4.86 -28.72
C GLY A 230 -16.67 5.02 -27.27
N THR A 231 -17.53 5.65 -26.46
CA THR A 231 -17.22 6.01 -25.07
C THR A 231 -17.44 4.88 -24.08
N GLU A 232 -18.01 3.74 -24.50
CA GLU A 232 -18.03 2.48 -23.74
C GLU A 232 -16.68 1.75 -23.83
N THR A 233 -15.59 2.51 -23.86
CA THR A 233 -14.22 2.03 -23.95
C THR A 233 -13.49 2.31 -22.65
N ASN A 234 -12.80 1.33 -22.09
CA ASN A 234 -11.84 1.53 -21.02
C ASN A 234 -10.42 1.63 -21.60
N ILE A 235 -9.68 2.67 -21.24
CA ILE A 235 -8.27 2.81 -21.60
C ILE A 235 -7.39 2.47 -20.39
N PHE A 236 -6.42 1.60 -20.61
CA PHE A 236 -5.36 1.29 -19.64
C PHE A 236 -3.98 1.56 -20.26
N GLY A 237 -3.21 2.45 -19.63
CA GLY A 237 -1.81 2.69 -19.95
C GLY A 237 -0.91 1.92 -18.97
N THR A 238 0.18 1.33 -19.46
CA THR A 238 1.06 0.54 -18.59
C THR A 238 2.02 1.38 -17.75
N ASN A 239 2.21 2.67 -18.04
CA ASN A 239 3.25 3.50 -17.42
C ASN A 239 2.73 4.86 -16.90
N CYS A 240 3.33 5.33 -15.80
CA CYS A 240 2.93 6.50 -15.02
C CYS A 240 2.70 7.77 -15.86
N PRO A 241 3.68 8.27 -16.63
CA PRO A 241 3.52 9.42 -17.53
C PRO A 241 2.32 9.37 -18.48
N MET A 242 1.83 8.19 -18.86
CA MET A 242 0.70 8.09 -19.79
C MET A 242 -0.57 8.72 -19.22
N TYR A 243 -0.73 8.73 -17.89
CA TYR A 243 -1.98 9.11 -17.23
C TYR A 243 -2.27 10.61 -17.28
N ASP A 244 -1.27 11.47 -17.43
CA ASP A 244 -1.49 12.90 -17.66
C ASP A 244 -2.27 13.13 -18.96
N VAL A 245 -2.01 12.29 -19.98
CA VAL A 245 -2.73 12.35 -21.27
C VAL A 245 -4.03 11.56 -21.20
N ILE A 246 -4.00 10.33 -20.66
CA ILE A 246 -5.18 9.46 -20.61
C ILE A 246 -6.30 10.10 -19.80
N ILE A 247 -6.04 10.63 -18.60
CA ILE A 247 -7.09 11.23 -17.76
C ILE A 247 -7.59 12.52 -18.39
N ASP A 248 -6.71 13.37 -18.93
CA ASP A 248 -7.11 14.62 -19.57
C ASP A 248 -7.98 14.37 -20.82
N GLU A 249 -7.63 13.40 -21.66
CA GLU A 249 -8.48 12.98 -22.77
C GLU A 249 -9.78 12.30 -22.29
N ALA A 250 -9.76 11.57 -21.17
CA ALA A 250 -10.99 10.99 -20.59
C ALA A 250 -11.98 12.08 -20.18
N LEU A 251 -11.50 13.16 -19.55
CA LEU A 251 -12.32 14.31 -19.19
C LEU A 251 -12.94 14.99 -20.43
N LYS A 252 -12.29 14.94 -21.59
CA LYS A 252 -12.79 15.55 -22.84
C LYS A 252 -13.73 14.63 -23.60
N LEU A 253 -13.31 13.38 -23.80
CA LEU A 253 -13.93 12.40 -24.70
C LEU A 253 -14.86 11.41 -23.99
N LYS A 254 -14.90 11.46 -22.67
CA LYS A 254 -15.82 10.73 -21.80
C LYS A 254 -15.69 9.21 -21.82
N PHE A 255 -14.53 8.65 -22.17
CA PHE A 255 -14.28 7.21 -22.04
C PHE A 255 -13.96 6.82 -20.57
N MET A 256 -13.81 5.53 -20.29
CA MET A 256 -13.56 5.03 -18.93
C MET A 256 -12.08 4.82 -18.63
N VAL A 257 -11.69 5.09 -17.39
CA VAL A 257 -10.38 4.73 -16.83
C VAL A 257 -10.62 4.04 -15.50
N ALA A 258 -10.75 2.72 -15.53
CA ALA A 258 -11.04 1.92 -14.35
C ALA A 258 -9.93 2.00 -13.29
N GLU A 259 -8.68 2.09 -13.74
CA GLU A 259 -7.52 2.08 -12.85
C GLU A 259 -6.27 2.62 -13.54
N GLN A 260 -5.36 3.23 -12.76
CA GLN A 260 -4.04 3.64 -13.25
C GLN A 260 -3.02 2.49 -13.22
N CYS A 261 -1.86 2.65 -13.87
CA CYS A 261 -0.81 1.62 -13.83
C CYS A 261 -0.32 1.36 -12.39
N CYS A 262 -0.25 2.43 -11.60
CA CYS A 262 -0.02 2.44 -10.17
C CYS A 262 -1.19 3.24 -9.57
N PRO A 263 -2.21 2.59 -8.99
CA PRO A 263 -3.44 3.26 -8.59
C PRO A 263 -3.17 4.19 -7.41
N THR A 264 -3.38 5.49 -7.58
CA THR A 264 -3.18 6.47 -6.52
C THR A 264 -3.95 7.76 -6.80
N PRO A 265 -4.59 8.38 -5.80
CA PRO A 265 -5.25 9.67 -5.99
C PRO A 265 -4.28 10.83 -6.17
N THR A 266 -3.00 10.67 -5.84
CA THR A 266 -2.01 11.76 -5.85
C THR A 266 -1.32 11.98 -7.19
N GLN A 267 -1.43 11.03 -8.12
CA GLN A 267 -0.73 11.08 -9.42
C GLN A 267 -1.71 11.32 -10.56
N ALA A 268 -1.35 12.22 -11.48
CA ALA A 268 -2.11 12.65 -12.66
C ALA A 268 -3.44 13.34 -12.35
N TYR A 269 -4.28 12.80 -11.47
CA TYR A 269 -5.55 13.41 -11.06
C TYR A 269 -5.40 14.87 -10.60
N PRO A 270 -4.51 15.22 -9.63
CA PRO A 270 -4.43 16.60 -9.17
C PRO A 270 -3.95 17.55 -10.26
N THR A 271 -2.96 17.14 -11.04
CA THR A 271 -2.38 17.94 -12.13
C THR A 271 -3.39 18.18 -13.25
N VAL A 272 -4.09 17.14 -13.70
CA VAL A 272 -5.03 17.21 -14.81
C VAL A 272 -6.31 17.96 -14.44
N MET A 273 -6.78 17.80 -13.20
CA MET A 273 -8.00 18.43 -12.70
C MET A 273 -7.75 19.82 -12.08
N GLY A 274 -6.49 20.26 -12.00
CA GLY A 274 -6.12 21.54 -11.39
C GLY A 274 -6.42 21.62 -9.89
N LEU A 275 -6.27 20.51 -9.17
CA LEU A 275 -6.51 20.44 -7.73
C LEU A 275 -5.33 21.05 -6.97
N GLU A 276 -5.62 21.98 -6.08
CA GLU A 276 -4.66 22.54 -5.14
C GLU A 276 -4.68 21.72 -3.85
N ILE A 277 -3.69 20.84 -3.68
CA ILE A 277 -3.53 20.03 -2.47
C ILE A 277 -2.49 20.71 -1.58
N SER A 278 -2.89 21.09 -0.37
CA SER A 278 -1.96 21.68 0.61
C SER A 278 -0.96 20.63 1.12
N GLU A 279 0.18 21.07 1.65
CA GLU A 279 1.14 20.14 2.26
C GLU A 279 0.55 19.33 3.43
N GLU A 280 -0.40 19.93 4.17
CA GLU A 280 -1.14 19.27 5.26
C GLU A 280 -2.10 18.19 4.73
N ASP A 281 -2.70 18.42 3.57
CA ASP A 281 -3.69 17.52 2.95
C ASP A 281 -3.05 16.47 2.03
N ALA A 282 -1.76 16.56 1.72
CA ALA A 282 -1.06 15.68 0.79
C ALA A 282 -1.13 14.18 1.17
N TRP A 283 -1.50 13.90 2.42
CA TRP A 283 -1.62 12.56 3.01
C TRP A 283 -3.03 12.23 3.50
N ASP A 284 -3.99 13.13 3.28
CA ASP A 284 -5.42 12.88 3.50
C ASP A 284 -6.05 12.35 2.22
N PHE A 285 -5.87 11.05 1.98
CA PHE A 285 -6.36 10.42 0.75
C PHE A 285 -7.89 10.51 0.62
N GLU A 286 -8.66 10.51 1.71
CA GLU A 286 -10.12 10.65 1.60
C GLU A 286 -10.50 12.05 1.12
N LYS A 287 -9.84 13.10 1.63
CA LYS A 287 -10.04 14.46 1.15
C LYS A 287 -9.64 14.62 -0.32
N ILE A 288 -8.50 14.05 -0.72
CA ILE A 288 -8.08 14.08 -2.13
C ILE A 288 -9.09 13.32 -3.01
N ASN A 289 -9.55 12.15 -2.57
CA ASN A 289 -10.56 11.38 -3.28
C ASN A 289 -11.85 12.18 -3.48
N GLU A 290 -12.32 12.91 -2.45
CA GLU A 290 -13.51 13.74 -2.55
C GLU A 290 -13.34 14.92 -3.52
N MET A 291 -12.15 15.53 -3.56
CA MET A 291 -11.83 16.56 -4.56
C MET A 291 -11.89 15.99 -5.98
N ILE A 292 -11.38 14.78 -6.19
CA ILE A 292 -11.45 14.08 -7.48
C ILE A 292 -12.90 13.75 -7.85
N ARG A 293 -13.71 13.22 -6.92
CA ARG A 293 -15.15 12.95 -7.13
C ARG A 293 -15.90 14.20 -7.57
N THR A 294 -15.67 15.31 -6.87
CA THR A 294 -16.31 16.60 -7.17
C THR A 294 -15.97 17.04 -8.59
N HIS A 295 -14.70 17.03 -8.96
CA HIS A 295 -14.27 17.45 -10.29
C HIS A 295 -14.75 16.49 -11.40
N ALA A 296 -14.74 15.19 -11.13
CA ALA A 296 -15.30 14.19 -12.04
C ALA A 296 -16.80 14.45 -12.28
N ALA A 297 -17.57 14.77 -11.24
CA ALA A 297 -18.99 15.10 -11.37
C ALA A 297 -19.22 16.39 -12.19
N GLU A 298 -18.46 17.46 -11.93
CA GLU A 298 -18.50 18.70 -12.72
C GLU A 298 -18.17 18.47 -14.20
N ALA A 299 -17.23 17.57 -14.46
CA ALA A 299 -16.86 17.13 -15.80
C ALA A 299 -17.81 16.08 -16.39
N GLN A 300 -18.94 15.73 -15.75
CA GLN A 300 -19.87 14.68 -16.23
C GLN A 300 -19.20 13.30 -16.42
N MET A 301 -18.26 12.98 -15.53
CA MET A 301 -17.44 11.77 -15.52
C MET A 301 -17.69 10.88 -14.30
N THR A 302 -18.77 11.13 -13.55
CA THR A 302 -19.18 10.29 -12.41
C THR A 302 -19.22 8.81 -12.80
N ASN A 303 -18.56 7.99 -12.00
CA ASN A 303 -18.36 6.55 -12.18
C ASN A 303 -17.60 6.12 -13.45
N ARG A 304 -16.89 7.05 -14.12
CA ARG A 304 -16.05 6.75 -15.30
C ARG A 304 -14.55 6.78 -15.03
N LEU A 305 -14.14 7.32 -13.89
CA LEU A 305 -12.75 7.35 -13.44
C LEU A 305 -12.65 6.52 -12.15
N GLY A 306 -11.55 5.78 -12.01
CA GLY A 306 -11.34 4.91 -10.85
C GLY A 306 -9.88 4.81 -10.44
N GLY A 307 -9.66 4.12 -9.33
CA GLY A 307 -8.35 3.91 -8.74
C GLY A 307 -8.48 3.22 -7.39
N TRP A 308 -7.39 3.15 -6.65
CA TRP A 308 -7.43 2.72 -5.25
C TRP A 308 -7.61 3.94 -4.35
N PRO A 309 -8.33 3.78 -3.23
CA PRO A 309 -8.57 4.89 -2.30
C PRO A 309 -7.29 5.40 -1.64
N MET A 310 -6.23 4.59 -1.60
CA MET A 310 -4.89 4.98 -1.19
C MET A 310 -3.84 4.16 -1.97
N PRO A 311 -2.62 4.66 -2.16
CA PRO A 311 -1.57 3.93 -2.85
C PRO A 311 -1.08 2.72 -2.03
N ALA A 312 -0.75 1.62 -2.72
CA ALA A 312 -0.17 0.44 -2.06
C ALA A 312 1.20 0.70 -1.44
N THR A 313 1.97 1.64 -1.99
CA THR A 313 3.24 2.14 -1.44
C THR A 313 3.08 2.83 -0.08
N VAL A 314 1.83 3.08 0.35
CA VAL A 314 1.52 3.60 1.69
C VAL A 314 0.75 2.58 2.51
N PHE A 315 -0.25 1.92 1.91
CA PHE A 315 -1.05 0.90 2.61
C PHE A 315 -0.19 -0.27 3.09
N VAL A 316 0.61 -0.87 2.22
CA VAL A 316 1.35 -2.10 2.55
C VAL A 316 2.38 -1.85 3.68
N PRO A 317 3.16 -0.75 3.67
CA PRO A 317 4.03 -0.40 4.80
C PRO A 317 3.29 -0.18 6.13
N GLN A 318 2.18 0.56 6.11
CA GLN A 318 1.38 0.80 7.32
C GLN A 318 0.77 -0.49 7.85
N TYR A 319 0.23 -1.32 6.96
CA TYR A 319 -0.31 -2.63 7.28
C TYR A 319 0.75 -3.54 7.91
N ALA A 320 1.98 -3.54 7.39
CA ALA A 320 3.08 -4.33 7.95
C ALA A 320 3.39 -3.95 9.40
N VAL A 321 3.44 -2.64 9.72
CA VAL A 321 3.68 -2.17 11.09
C VAL A 321 2.54 -2.55 12.02
N GLU A 322 1.29 -2.35 11.59
CA GLU A 322 0.11 -2.73 12.38
C GLU A 322 0.05 -4.27 12.58
N LEU A 323 0.43 -5.05 11.58
CA LEU A 323 0.47 -6.51 11.65
C LEU A 323 1.55 -6.98 12.63
N ALA A 324 2.77 -6.44 12.55
CA ALA A 324 3.83 -6.75 13.51
C ALA A 324 3.39 -6.45 14.95
N LYS A 325 2.76 -5.28 15.16
CA LYS A 325 2.20 -4.90 16.46
C LYS A 325 1.10 -5.87 16.91
N LYS A 326 0.19 -6.25 16.01
CA LYS A 326 -0.89 -7.21 16.29
C LYS A 326 -0.34 -8.57 16.72
N LEU A 327 0.69 -9.07 16.06
CA LEU A 327 1.33 -10.35 16.38
C LEU A 327 2.04 -10.34 17.73
N ILE A 328 2.67 -9.21 18.08
CA ILE A 328 3.36 -9.06 19.37
C ILE A 328 2.35 -8.92 20.52
N ASP A 329 1.28 -8.16 20.32
CA ASP A 329 0.29 -7.87 21.36
C ASP A 329 -0.74 -9.00 21.54
N ASP A 330 -1.03 -9.75 20.48
CA ASP A 330 -1.98 -10.86 20.46
C ASP A 330 -1.38 -12.07 19.74
N PRO A 331 -0.62 -12.92 20.46
CA PRO A 331 -0.03 -14.13 19.90
C PRO A 331 -1.04 -15.17 19.41
N SER A 332 -2.34 -14.97 19.64
CA SER A 332 -3.40 -15.86 19.12
C SER A 332 -3.85 -15.48 17.71
N PHE A 333 -3.42 -14.34 17.18
CA PHE A 333 -3.71 -13.92 15.82
C PHE A 333 -3.04 -14.85 14.81
N ASP A 334 -3.82 -15.44 13.92
CA ASP A 334 -3.33 -16.37 12.91
C ASP A 334 -3.14 -15.64 11.58
N TYR A 335 -1.90 -15.23 11.30
CA TYR A 335 -1.58 -14.55 10.05
C TYR A 335 -1.63 -15.47 8.82
N ASN A 336 -1.70 -16.80 8.99
CA ASN A 336 -1.93 -17.72 7.87
C ASN A 336 -3.41 -17.78 7.45
N ASN A 337 -4.30 -17.18 8.25
CA ASN A 337 -5.71 -17.08 7.91
C ASN A 337 -5.97 -15.81 7.09
N LEU A 338 -6.11 -15.98 5.77
CA LEU A 338 -6.40 -14.88 4.84
C LEU A 338 -7.65 -14.08 5.22
N GLN A 339 -8.67 -14.70 5.84
CA GLN A 339 -9.85 -13.94 6.29
C GLN A 339 -9.53 -13.01 7.46
N GLN A 340 -8.65 -13.44 8.37
CA GLN A 340 -8.18 -12.57 9.45
C GLN A 340 -7.33 -11.44 8.91
N LEU A 341 -6.45 -11.68 7.94
CA LEU A 341 -5.68 -10.63 7.26
C LEU A 341 -6.60 -9.61 6.56
N ASN A 342 -7.59 -10.09 5.79
CA ASN A 342 -8.55 -9.23 5.09
C ASN A 342 -9.36 -8.37 6.07
N GLN A 343 -9.86 -8.99 7.15
CA GLN A 343 -10.61 -8.28 8.17
C GLN A 343 -9.73 -7.25 8.89
N PHE A 344 -8.50 -7.62 9.24
CA PHE A 344 -7.57 -6.72 9.89
C PHE A 344 -7.20 -5.53 8.99
N ALA A 345 -6.99 -5.75 7.69
CA ALA A 345 -6.75 -4.66 6.73
C ALA A 345 -7.92 -3.68 6.67
N LYS A 346 -9.15 -4.21 6.68
CA LYS A 346 -10.36 -3.39 6.72
C LYS A 346 -10.48 -2.60 8.03
N ASP A 347 -10.16 -3.22 9.16
CA ASP A 347 -10.24 -2.57 10.47
C ASP A 347 -9.25 -1.40 10.60
N ILE A 348 -8.04 -1.51 10.03
CA ILE A 348 -7.03 -0.46 10.13
C ILE A 348 -7.17 0.65 9.08
N SER A 349 -7.66 0.32 7.87
CA SER A 349 -7.69 1.25 6.74
C SER A 349 -9.08 1.78 6.40
N GLY A 350 -10.13 1.07 6.83
CA GLY A 350 -11.52 1.30 6.39
C GLY A 350 -11.82 0.75 4.99
N TYR A 351 -10.82 0.28 4.25
CA TYR A 351 -10.98 -0.21 2.88
C TYR A 351 -10.96 -1.73 2.80
N THR A 352 -11.74 -2.30 1.89
CA THR A 352 -11.67 -3.73 1.62
C THR A 352 -10.37 -4.04 0.88
N VAL A 353 -9.56 -4.92 1.47
CA VAL A 353 -8.36 -5.48 0.85
C VAL A 353 -8.46 -7.00 0.93
N THR A 354 -8.16 -7.65 -0.20
CA THR A 354 -8.13 -9.11 -0.29
C THR A 354 -6.69 -9.58 -0.46
N PHE A 355 -6.23 -10.40 0.47
CA PHE A 355 -4.97 -11.13 0.39
C PHE A 355 -5.17 -12.51 -0.23
N ASP A 356 -4.14 -12.95 -0.94
CA ASP A 356 -3.97 -14.30 -1.47
C ASP A 356 -2.51 -14.72 -1.29
N ASN A 357 -2.21 -16.00 -1.42
CA ASN A 357 -0.83 -16.48 -1.39
C ASN A 357 -0.17 -16.34 -2.75
N PHE A 358 1.06 -15.83 -2.79
CA PHE A 358 1.81 -15.64 -4.03
C PHE A 358 2.15 -16.98 -4.69
N LYS A 359 2.01 -17.02 -6.02
CA LYS A 359 2.43 -18.14 -6.85
C LYS A 359 3.56 -17.70 -7.79
N PRO A 360 4.79 -18.26 -7.64
CA PRO A 360 5.90 -17.91 -8.51
C PRO A 360 5.67 -18.27 -9.98
N ALA A 361 4.84 -19.27 -10.25
CA ALA A 361 4.39 -19.66 -11.58
C ALA A 361 2.99 -20.28 -11.49
N GLU A 362 2.27 -20.37 -12.61
CA GLU A 362 0.89 -20.90 -12.68
C GLU A 362 0.77 -22.31 -12.07
N ASP A 363 1.75 -23.18 -12.35
CA ASP A 363 1.80 -24.57 -11.88
C ASP A 363 2.56 -24.77 -10.56
N SER A 364 3.10 -23.70 -9.97
CA SER A 364 3.84 -23.78 -8.71
C SER A 364 2.89 -23.74 -7.50
N PRO A 365 3.24 -24.43 -6.39
CA PRO A 365 2.50 -24.25 -5.13
C PRO A 365 2.60 -22.79 -4.68
N ALA A 366 1.53 -22.32 -4.04
CA ALA A 366 1.54 -21.00 -3.44
C ALA A 366 2.49 -20.98 -2.24
N LEU A 367 3.16 -19.85 -2.02
CA LEU A 367 4.07 -19.64 -0.90
C LEU A 367 3.26 -19.24 0.34
N GLU A 368 3.32 -20.07 1.39
CA GLU A 368 2.43 -19.98 2.55
C GLU A 368 2.52 -18.64 3.30
N ASN A 369 3.71 -18.05 3.35
CA ASN A 369 4.01 -16.81 4.05
C ASN A 369 4.32 -15.63 3.12
N TYR A 370 3.97 -15.74 1.85
CA TYR A 370 4.04 -14.63 0.90
C TYR A 370 2.62 -14.26 0.49
N TYR A 371 2.16 -13.12 0.98
CA TYR A 371 0.82 -12.61 0.77
C TYR A 371 0.86 -11.48 -0.26
N VAL A 372 0.05 -11.61 -1.30
CA VAL A 372 -0.19 -10.56 -2.29
C VAL A 372 -1.59 -10.00 -2.14
N MET A 373 -1.73 -8.69 -2.26
CA MET A 373 -2.99 -8.00 -2.04
C MET A 373 -3.58 -7.37 -3.30
N ILE A 374 -4.91 -7.29 -3.31
CA ILE A 374 -5.71 -6.42 -4.18
C ILE A 374 -6.60 -5.56 -3.29
N MET A 375 -6.56 -4.25 -3.49
CA MET A 375 -7.46 -3.30 -2.84
C MET A 375 -8.69 -3.08 -3.73
N ASP A 376 -9.88 -2.98 -3.12
CA ASP A 376 -11.09 -2.67 -3.87
C ASP A 376 -10.99 -1.27 -4.49
N SER A 377 -11.17 -1.19 -5.81
CA SER A 377 -11.14 0.09 -6.51
C SER A 377 -12.38 0.93 -6.16
N ILE A 378 -12.15 2.20 -5.87
CA ILE A 378 -13.18 3.23 -5.82
C ILE A 378 -13.45 3.80 -7.22
N LEU A 379 -14.65 4.35 -7.39
CA LEU A 379 -15.04 5.11 -8.58
C LEU A 379 -15.29 6.55 -8.16
N TYR A 380 -14.83 7.49 -8.98
CA TYR A 380 -14.95 8.93 -8.77
C TYR A 380 -16.20 9.51 -9.42
#